data_AF-A0AAX3E5A4-F1
#
_entry.id   AF-A0AAX3E5A4-F1
#
_cell.length_a   1.000
_cell.length_b   1.000
_cell.length_c   1.000
_cell.angle_alpha   90.00
_cell.angle_beta   90.00
_cell.angle_gamma   90.00
#
_symmetry.space_group_name_H-M   'P 1'
#
loop_
_entity.id
_entity.type
_entity.pdbx_description
1 polymer ?
#
loop_
_entity_poly.entity_id
_entity_poly.type
_entity_poly.pdbx_seq_one_letter_code
_entity_poly.pdbx_strand_id
1 'polypeptide(L)'
;MTEPSSCDIMRCDTLARRLLPQMRAEMVYRLVNERGISQSEASKRLGISRAAISQYMSRKRGFNREDLPDNLESVIERWVSAVASGEGTITICDVCRSADLAGKR
;
A
#
# COMPACT_ATOMS: atom_id res chain seq x y z
N MET A 1 1.71 1.00 29.73
CA MET A 1 0.58 1.17 28.78
C MET A 1 0.88 2.40 27.97
N THR A 2 1.47 2.25 26.78
CA THR A 2 1.79 3.38 25.91
C THR A 2 0.48 3.85 25.27
N GLU A 3 0.06 5.08 25.60
CA GLU A 3 -1.05 5.78 24.95
C GLU A 3 -0.97 5.57 23.43
N PRO A 4 -2.04 5.11 22.75
CA PRO A 4 -2.04 5.08 21.30
C PRO A 4 -1.90 6.53 20.84
N SER A 5 -0.90 6.79 20.01
CA SER A 5 -0.78 8.02 19.25
C SER A 5 -2.16 8.33 18.66
N SER A 6 -2.78 9.44 19.09
CA SER A 6 -4.21 9.70 18.92
C SER A 6 -4.66 9.40 17.49
N CYS A 7 -5.71 8.59 17.34
CA CYS A 7 -6.35 8.38 16.06
C CYS A 7 -7.11 9.66 15.68
N ASP A 8 -6.42 10.59 15.04
CA ASP A 8 -6.98 11.87 14.60
C ASP A 8 -6.80 12.09 13.09
N ILE A 9 -7.50 13.11 12.59
CA ILE A 9 -7.54 13.41 11.14
C ILE A 9 -6.17 13.84 10.59
N MET A 10 -5.34 14.51 11.40
CA MET A 10 -4.02 15.01 10.97
C MET A 10 -3.04 13.86 10.78
N ARG A 11 -3.16 12.84 11.64
CA ARG A 11 -2.43 11.60 11.50
C ARG A 11 -2.84 10.85 10.22
N CYS A 12 -4.14 10.69 9.98
CA CYS A 12 -4.66 10.06 8.77
C CYS A 12 -4.24 10.82 7.50
N ASP A 13 -4.29 12.15 7.50
CA ASP A 13 -3.84 12.99 6.39
C ASP A 13 -2.34 12.82 6.10
N THR A 14 -1.51 12.76 7.15
CA THR A 14 -0.06 12.52 7.01
C THR A 14 0.21 11.16 6.37
N LEU A 15 -0.46 10.10 6.85
CA LEU A 15 -0.35 8.76 6.26
C LEU A 15 -0.81 8.74 4.81
N ALA A 16 -1.93 9.40 4.50
CA ALA A 16 -2.47 9.47 3.15
C ALA A 16 -1.57 10.21 2.17
N ARG A 17 -0.87 11.26 2.63
CA ARG A 17 0.04 12.06 1.78
C ARG A 17 1.41 11.44 1.61
N ARG A 18 1.96 10.82 2.66
CA ARG A 18 3.36 10.37 2.68
C ARG A 18 3.50 8.88 2.39
N LEU A 19 2.66 8.04 3.00
CA LEU A 19 2.84 6.59 3.02
C LEU A 19 2.02 5.88 1.95
N LEU A 20 0.71 6.20 1.87
CA LEU A 20 -0.20 5.53 0.93
C LEU A 20 0.25 5.61 -0.54
N PRO A 21 0.82 6.71 -1.06
CA PRO A 21 1.25 6.78 -2.45
C PRO A 21 2.37 5.76 -2.77
N GLN A 22 3.29 5.57 -1.83
CA GLN A 22 4.41 4.62 -1.96
C GLN A 22 3.90 3.18 -1.90
N MET A 23 3.09 2.87 -0.88
CA MET A 23 2.50 1.54 -0.74
C MET A 23 1.62 1.15 -1.93
N ARG A 24 0.85 2.09 -2.47
CA ARG A 24 0.00 1.84 -3.63
C ARG A 24 0.84 1.55 -4.88
N ALA A 25 1.95 2.27 -5.06
CA ALA A 25 2.88 1.99 -6.16
C ALA A 25 3.52 0.60 -6.03
N GLU A 26 3.96 0.22 -4.83
CA GLU A 26 4.51 -1.10 -4.53
C GLU A 26 3.47 -2.21 -4.76
N MET A 27 2.25 -2.07 -4.21
CA MET A 27 1.17 -3.03 -4.39
C MET A 27 0.83 -3.26 -5.87
N VAL A 28 0.71 -2.19 -6.66
CA VAL A 28 0.46 -2.29 -8.11
C VAL A 28 1.63 -2.95 -8.84
N TYR A 29 2.87 -2.62 -8.47
CA TYR A 29 4.06 -3.26 -9.03
C TYR A 29 4.03 -4.77 -8.82
N ARG A 30 3.73 -5.24 -7.61
CA ARG A 30 3.66 -6.68 -7.31
C ARG A 30 2.54 -7.38 -8.04
N LEU A 31 1.34 -6.77 -8.12
CA LEU A 31 0.26 -7.34 -8.92
C LEU A 31 0.69 -7.59 -10.36
N VAL A 32 1.35 -6.61 -10.98
CA VAL A 32 1.71 -6.69 -12.40
C VAL A 32 2.93 -7.58 -12.64
N ASN A 33 4.01 -7.35 -11.92
CA ASN A 33 5.30 -8.00 -12.21
C ASN A 33 5.50 -9.32 -11.46
N GLU A 34 4.94 -9.48 -10.27
CA GLU A 34 5.13 -10.69 -9.45
C GLU A 34 3.95 -11.65 -9.56
N ARG A 35 2.72 -11.13 -9.61
CA ARG A 35 1.49 -11.94 -9.76
C ARG A 35 1.06 -12.13 -11.23
N GLY A 36 1.70 -11.44 -12.17
CA GLY A 36 1.42 -11.56 -13.61
C GLY A 36 0.08 -10.97 -14.05
N ILE A 37 -0.56 -10.14 -13.22
CA ILE A 37 -1.86 -9.53 -13.54
C ILE A 37 -1.64 -8.38 -14.53
N SER A 38 -2.33 -8.40 -15.67
CA SER A 38 -2.20 -7.31 -16.65
C SER A 38 -2.61 -5.96 -16.06
N GLN A 39 -2.02 -4.85 -16.53
CA GLN A 39 -2.41 -3.50 -16.07
C GLN A 39 -3.90 -3.19 -16.29
N SER A 40 -4.49 -3.76 -17.36
CA SER A 40 -5.92 -3.64 -17.64
C SER A 40 -6.77 -4.35 -16.58
N GLU A 41 -6.33 -5.53 -16.15
CA GLU A 41 -7.05 -6.30 -15.12
C GLU A 41 -6.87 -5.66 -13.73
N ALA A 42 -5.66 -5.21 -13.40
CA ALA A 42 -5.41 -4.45 -12.18
C ALA A 42 -6.27 -3.17 -12.10
N SER A 43 -6.43 -2.45 -13.22
CA SER A 43 -7.32 -1.28 -13.34
C SER A 43 -8.77 -1.62 -13.00
N LYS A 44 -9.31 -2.73 -13.53
CA LYS A 44 -10.67 -3.18 -13.23
C LYS A 44 -10.85 -3.54 -11.75
N ARG A 45 -9.92 -4.32 -11.20
CA ARG A 45 -9.98 -4.79 -9.80
C ARG A 45 -9.86 -3.66 -8.79
N LEU A 46 -9.05 -2.67 -9.08
CA LEU A 46 -8.83 -1.51 -8.21
C LEU A 46 -9.84 -0.38 -8.44
N GLY A 47 -10.67 -0.45 -9.50
CA GLY A 47 -11.64 0.60 -9.83
C GLY A 47 -10.98 1.95 -10.21
N ILE A 48 -9.76 1.93 -10.77
CA ILE A 48 -9.02 3.12 -11.17
C ILE A 48 -8.60 3.04 -12.64
N SER A 49 -8.22 4.18 -13.24
CA SER A 49 -7.83 4.21 -14.65
C SER A 49 -6.55 3.42 -14.93
N ARG A 50 -6.44 2.83 -16.12
CA ARG A 50 -5.18 2.22 -16.60
C ARG A 50 -4.02 3.24 -16.60
N ALA A 51 -4.32 4.52 -16.84
CA ALA A 51 -3.33 5.59 -16.74
C ALA A 51 -2.76 5.73 -15.32
N ALA A 52 -3.59 5.64 -14.28
CA ALA A 52 -3.13 5.64 -12.90
C ALA A 52 -2.24 4.42 -12.59
N ILE A 53 -2.61 3.24 -13.08
CA ILE A 53 -1.77 2.03 -12.97
C ILE A 53 -0.39 2.25 -13.62
N SER A 54 -0.36 2.76 -14.85
CA SER A 54 0.89 3.05 -15.55
C SER A 54 1.75 4.08 -14.80
N GLN A 55 1.13 5.10 -14.21
CA GLN A 55 1.83 6.08 -13.36
C GLN A 55 2.41 5.46 -12.09
N TYR A 56 1.72 4.52 -11.46
CA TYR A 56 2.24 3.79 -10.29
C TYR A 56 3.45 2.93 -10.67
N MET A 57 3.35 2.21 -11.80
CA MET A 57 4.45 1.41 -12.34
C MET A 57 5.67 2.27 -12.69
N SER A 58 5.47 3.47 -13.23
CA SER A 58 6.58 4.37 -13.57
C SER A 58 7.23 5.01 -12.34
N ARG A 59 6.43 5.38 -11.32
CA ARG A 59 6.92 5.95 -10.05
C ARG A 59 7.75 4.99 -9.20
N LYS A 60 7.56 3.68 -9.38
CA LYS A 60 8.42 2.67 -8.72
C LYS A 60 9.85 2.66 -9.26
N ARG A 61 10.12 3.27 -10.41
CA ARG A 61 11.50 3.47 -10.92
C ARG A 61 12.21 4.52 -10.02
N GLY A 62 12.88 4.04 -8.97
CA GLY A 62 13.62 4.86 -8.02
C GLY A 62 13.20 4.72 -6.55
N PHE A 63 12.19 3.90 -6.23
CA PHE A 63 11.82 3.59 -4.85
C PHE A 63 12.34 2.19 -4.50
N ASN A 64 13.30 2.08 -3.57
CA ASN A 64 13.86 0.80 -3.18
C ASN A 64 12.92 0.11 -2.19
N ARG A 65 12.72 -1.20 -2.39
CA ARG A 65 11.85 -2.01 -1.50
C ARG A 65 12.40 -2.05 -0.06
N GLU A 66 13.71 -1.86 0.07
CA GLU A 66 14.46 -1.83 1.33
C GLU A 66 14.12 -0.62 2.22
N ASP A 67 13.48 0.41 1.67
CA ASP A 67 13.06 1.60 2.42
C ASP A 67 11.74 1.39 3.20
N LEU A 68 11.05 0.26 2.98
CA LEU A 68 9.80 -0.06 3.66
C LEU A 68 10.06 -0.87 4.95
N PRO A 69 9.52 -0.44 6.11
CA PRO A 69 9.58 -1.23 7.33
C PRO A 69 8.91 -2.61 7.18
N ASP A 70 9.46 -3.66 7.81
CA ASP A 70 8.95 -5.05 7.73
C ASP A 70 7.46 -5.19 8.08
N ASN A 71 7.00 -4.42 9.06
CA ASN A 71 5.59 -4.37 9.46
C ASN A 71 4.68 -3.92 8.31
N LEU A 72 5.17 -3.06 7.42
CA LEU A 72 4.44 -2.53 6.28
C LEU A 72 4.45 -3.49 5.10
N GLU A 73 5.54 -4.24 4.93
CA GLU A 73 5.66 -5.32 3.93
C GLU A 73 4.50 -6.31 4.05
N SER A 74 4.19 -6.74 5.27
CA SER A 74 3.07 -7.66 5.54
C SER A 74 1.70 -7.09 5.17
N VAL A 75 1.51 -5.77 5.28
CA VAL A 75 0.26 -5.08 4.90
C VAL A 75 0.15 -5.02 3.39
N ILE A 76 1.25 -4.70 2.70
CA ILE A 76 1.29 -4.66 1.24
C ILE A 76 1.00 -6.04 0.67
N GLU A 77 1.58 -7.10 1.24
CA GLU A 77 1.35 -8.46 0.76
C GLU A 77 -0.12 -8.89 0.93
N ARG A 78 -0.74 -8.57 2.08
CA ARG A 78 -2.17 -8.80 2.27
C ARG A 78 -3.01 -7.99 1.27
N TRP A 79 -2.60 -6.76 0.97
CA TRP A 79 -3.28 -5.92 -0.03
C TRP A 79 -3.20 -6.54 -1.43
N VAL A 80 -2.01 -6.97 -1.85
CA VAL A 80 -1.78 -7.65 -3.13
C VAL A 80 -2.65 -8.90 -3.22
N SER A 81 -2.62 -9.74 -2.18
CA SER A 81 -3.41 -10.97 -2.11
C SER A 81 -4.91 -10.68 -2.23
N ALA A 82 -5.42 -9.67 -1.51
CA ALA A 82 -6.83 -9.31 -1.54
C ALA A 82 -7.30 -8.83 -2.93
N VAL A 83 -6.47 -8.04 -3.61
CA VAL A 83 -6.77 -7.58 -4.98
C VAL A 83 -6.61 -8.73 -5.98
N ALA A 84 -5.66 -9.65 -5.75
CA ALA A 84 -5.41 -10.80 -6.61
C ALA A 84 -6.49 -11.90 -6.50
N SER A 85 -7.09 -12.10 -5.33
CA SER A 85 -8.22 -13.02 -5.15
C SER A 85 -9.56 -12.36 -5.48
N GLY A 86 -9.66 -11.03 -5.33
CA GLY A 86 -10.95 -10.32 -5.33
C GLY A 86 -11.69 -10.42 -3.99
N GLU A 87 -11.02 -10.93 -2.94
CA GLU A 87 -11.59 -11.15 -1.62
C GLU A 87 -10.78 -10.43 -0.54
N GLY A 88 -11.48 -9.82 0.42
CA GLY A 88 -10.84 -9.08 1.51
C GLY A 88 -10.57 -7.62 1.19
N THR A 89 -10.26 -6.84 2.23
CA THR A 89 -10.05 -5.40 2.12
C THR A 89 -8.93 -4.96 3.05
N ILE A 90 -8.15 -3.98 2.61
CA ILE A 90 -7.20 -3.27 3.46
C ILE A 90 -7.71 -1.85 3.70
N THR A 91 -7.78 -1.47 4.97
CA THR A 91 -8.18 -0.12 5.38
C THR A 91 -6.95 0.74 5.63
N ILE A 92 -7.12 2.06 5.58
CA ILE A 92 -6.08 3.00 6.02
C ILE A 92 -5.68 2.77 7.49
N CYS A 93 -6.60 2.27 8.31
CA CYS A 93 -6.33 1.95 9.71
C CYS A 93 -5.41 0.73 9.86
N ASP A 94 -5.48 -0.26 8.96
CA ASP A 94 -4.54 -1.39 8.96
C ASP A 94 -3.12 -0.91 8.68
N VAL A 95 -2.98 0.00 7.72
CA VAL A 95 -1.72 0.68 7.43
C VAL A 95 -1.22 1.47 8.64
N CYS A 96 -2.09 2.28 9.24
CA CYS A 96 -1.79 3.12 10.40
C CYS A 96 -1.28 2.32 11.61
N ARG A 97 -2.03 1.28 12.00
CA ARG A 97 -1.67 0.41 13.13
C ARG A 97 -0.38 -0.35 12.90
N SER A 98 -0.15 -0.80 11.66
CA SER A 98 1.12 -1.44 11.32
C SER A 98 2.26 -0.43 11.37
N ALA A 99 2.10 0.79 10.84
CA ALA A 99 3.15 1.82 10.83
C ALA A 99 3.62 2.21 12.25
N ASP A 100 2.73 2.21 13.25
CA ASP A 100 3.09 2.48 14.66
C ASP A 100 4.04 1.44 15.27
N LEU A 101 4.06 0.21 14.75
CA LEU A 101 4.99 -0.81 15.21
C LEU A 101 6.45 -0.48 14.85
N ALA A 102 6.68 0.40 13.86
CA ALA A 102 8.01 0.86 13.48
C ALA A 102 8.57 1.95 14.44
N GLY A 103 7.71 2.64 15.19
CA GLY A 103 8.10 3.69 16.14
C GLY A 103 8.31 3.23 17.59
N LYS A 104 8.22 1.91 17.86
CA LYS A 104 8.40 1.30 19.20
C LYS A 104 9.71 0.51 19.30
N ARG A 105 10.80 0.99 18.72
CA ARG A 105 12.16 0.50 18.98
C ARG A 105 12.92 1.49 19.84
#